data_AF-A0A8S1HE62-F1
#
_entry.id   AF-A0A8S1HE62-F1
#
_cell.length_a   1.000
_cell.length_b   1.000
_cell.length_c   1.000
_cell.angle_alpha   90.00
_cell.angle_beta   90.00
_cell.angle_gamma   90.00
#
_symmetry.space_group_name_H-M   'P 1'
#
loop_
_entity.id
_entity.type
_entity.pdbx_description
1 polymer ?
#
loop_
_entity_poly.entity_id
_entity_poly.type
_entity_poly.pdbx_seq_one_letter_code
_entity_poly.pdbx_strand_id
1 'polypeptide(L)'
;MCAGIQRRSWVAGASVAPCLSGRVSALRLPSRCDFRRPHLGPMLRLLAFFVVVFHLVEPNYRQQPYQPQQQSPYHHHHQASNQPAPTPSAVQSYHQKQQQQRHEQHQRQQQEQQQKYQNSVKAYHTQYPTVPHASVVNPPTHQVCDLPPDLWCDSAQAAQQCGVQRQCDALKHRRQPLKVTLIYEALCPYCQKFIANQLGSVFNQFQGQFVLELVPWGNARILRDGSFSCNHGQKECDANRIQSCVLDILKVKGALPFIVCFERNIQHYSVEHAMQSCSAFIRSQYRQIRQCYDGPRGIQLQREAAHKTMTTRPNAILEVPYLLINDYTPSVDNNNLNVMLLPQLLNKWTKMINRN
;
A
#
# COMPACT_ATOMS: atom_id res chain seq x y z
N MET A 1 -49.42 -60.77 -20.62
CA MET A 1 -48.85 -61.19 -19.33
C MET A 1 -48.34 -59.90 -18.68
N CYS A 2 -49.02 -59.25 -17.74
CA CYS A 2 -49.67 -59.74 -16.49
C CYS A 2 -48.62 -60.28 -15.51
N ALA A 3 -48.55 -59.89 -14.24
CA ALA A 3 -49.24 -58.86 -13.41
C ALA A 3 -48.28 -58.49 -12.24
N GLY A 4 -48.47 -57.53 -11.32
CA GLY A 4 -49.63 -56.74 -10.86
C GLY A 4 -49.90 -56.99 -9.36
N ILE A 5 -50.62 -56.08 -8.65
CA ILE A 5 -50.92 -56.10 -7.19
C ILE A 5 -49.65 -55.83 -6.32
N GLN A 6 -49.59 -55.10 -5.19
CA GLN A 6 -50.46 -54.19 -4.39
C GLN A 6 -49.52 -53.11 -3.73
N ARG A 7 -49.85 -51.94 -3.14
CA ARG A 7 -51.06 -51.22 -2.62
C ARG A 7 -51.62 -51.70 -1.26
N ARG A 8 -51.90 -50.84 -0.26
CA ARG A 8 -51.61 -49.41 0.01
C ARG A 8 -52.01 -49.03 1.47
N SER A 9 -51.65 -47.81 1.87
CA SER A 9 -52.14 -46.92 2.96
C SER A 9 -53.50 -47.16 3.63
N TRP A 10 -53.64 -46.75 4.91
CA TRP A 10 -54.76 -46.01 5.58
C TRP A 10 -54.24 -45.44 6.94
N VAL A 11 -54.68 -44.31 7.55
CA VAL A 11 -55.19 -43.00 7.05
C VAL A 11 -55.14 -41.93 8.20
N ALA A 12 -55.63 -40.71 7.93
CA ALA A 12 -55.79 -39.52 8.82
C ALA A 12 -56.54 -39.76 10.17
N GLY A 13 -56.71 -38.79 11.10
CA GLY A 13 -56.55 -37.33 11.03
C GLY A 13 -56.79 -36.57 12.36
N ALA A 14 -56.99 -35.26 12.32
CA ALA A 14 -56.92 -34.33 13.47
C ALA A 14 -58.20 -34.16 14.31
N SER A 15 -58.06 -33.77 15.60
CA SER A 15 -58.82 -32.64 16.22
C SER A 15 -58.42 -32.24 17.67
N VAL A 16 -57.79 -31.07 17.79
CA VAL A 16 -57.95 -29.94 18.76
C VAL A 16 -58.67 -30.11 20.15
N ALA A 17 -57.87 -29.98 21.23
CA ALA A 17 -58.09 -29.26 22.52
C ALA A 17 -59.27 -29.65 23.47
N PRO A 18 -59.45 -29.01 24.66
CA PRO A 18 -58.56 -28.18 25.51
C PRO A 18 -58.45 -28.63 27.00
N CYS A 19 -57.55 -28.04 27.83
CA CYS A 19 -57.88 -27.47 29.18
C CYS A 19 -56.70 -26.93 30.04
N LEU A 20 -56.87 -25.67 30.48
CA LEU A 20 -56.61 -25.09 31.82
C LEU A 20 -55.31 -25.32 32.66
N SER A 21 -54.67 -24.16 32.95
CA SER A 21 -54.29 -23.68 34.31
C SER A 21 -53.18 -24.37 35.13
N GLY A 22 -52.02 -23.69 35.23
CA GLY A 22 -51.04 -23.84 36.32
C GLY A 22 -50.27 -22.54 36.55
N ARG A 23 -50.25 -22.01 37.79
CA ARG A 23 -49.59 -20.73 38.13
C ARG A 23 -48.10 -20.90 38.40
N VAL A 24 -47.29 -19.93 37.96
CA VAL A 24 -45.92 -19.71 38.46
C VAL A 24 -45.88 -18.33 39.13
N SER A 25 -45.57 -18.29 40.42
CA SER A 25 -45.45 -17.06 41.20
C SER A 25 -43.98 -16.68 41.40
N ALA A 26 -43.68 -15.37 41.32
CA ALA A 26 -42.37 -14.81 41.64
C ALA A 26 -42.23 -14.45 43.14
N LEU A 27 -41.27 -13.57 43.48
CA LEU A 27 -40.87 -13.03 44.81
C LEU A 27 -39.73 -13.84 45.49
N ARG A 28 -38.72 -13.24 46.16
CA ARG A 28 -38.25 -11.82 46.21
C ARG A 28 -36.78 -11.76 46.70
N LEU A 29 -36.10 -10.63 46.48
CA LEU A 29 -34.82 -10.27 47.10
C LEU A 29 -34.96 -9.95 48.60
N PRO A 30 -33.87 -10.02 49.37
CA PRO A 30 -33.48 -8.85 50.17
C PRO A 30 -31.97 -8.51 50.23
N SER A 31 -31.70 -7.21 50.11
CA SER A 31 -30.85 -6.35 50.95
C SER A 31 -29.43 -6.73 51.42
N ARG A 32 -28.49 -5.85 51.02
CA ARG A 32 -27.22 -5.41 51.63
C ARG A 32 -26.84 -5.88 53.05
N CYS A 33 -25.54 -6.15 53.22
CA CYS A 33 -24.71 -5.66 54.34
C CYS A 33 -23.35 -5.17 53.81
N ASP A 34 -22.54 -4.50 54.64
CA ASP A 34 -21.35 -3.72 54.28
C ASP A 34 -20.10 -4.13 55.12
N PHE A 35 -18.97 -3.43 54.95
CA PHE A 35 -17.77 -3.41 55.82
C PHE A 35 -16.78 -4.60 55.75
N ARG A 36 -15.71 -4.46 54.96
CA ARG A 36 -14.36 -4.00 55.43
C ARG A 36 -13.26 -4.08 54.36
N ARG A 37 -12.25 -3.21 54.49
CA ARG A 37 -10.93 -3.32 53.82
C ARG A 37 -9.95 -4.12 54.68
N PRO A 38 -8.89 -4.67 54.06
CA PRO A 38 -7.51 -4.41 54.50
C PRO A 38 -6.80 -3.56 53.44
N HIS A 39 -6.38 -2.33 53.73
CA HIS A 39 -5.20 -1.88 54.51
C HIS A 39 -3.98 -1.62 53.61
N LEU A 40 -3.30 -0.49 53.86
CA LEU A 40 -2.29 0.09 52.97
C LEU A 40 -0.94 0.25 53.71
N GLY A 41 0.16 -0.07 53.02
CA GLY A 41 1.51 0.39 53.34
C GLY A 41 2.30 -0.42 54.40
N PRO A 42 3.51 0.05 54.78
CA PRO A 42 4.15 1.30 54.33
C PRO A 42 5.63 1.18 53.89
N MET A 43 6.22 2.31 53.49
CA MET A 43 7.67 2.60 53.37
C MET A 43 8.48 1.89 52.26
N LEU A 44 9.69 2.34 51.89
CA LEU A 44 10.18 3.70 51.54
C LEU A 44 11.59 3.56 50.92
N ARG A 45 12.07 4.58 50.20
CA ARG A 45 13.47 4.83 49.79
C ARG A 45 14.13 3.81 48.84
N LEU A 46 14.28 4.22 47.59
CA LEU A 46 15.63 4.45 47.03
C LEU A 46 15.54 5.41 45.84
N LEU A 47 16.02 6.64 46.05
CA LEU A 47 16.19 7.69 45.05
C LEU A 47 17.69 7.98 44.87
N ALA A 48 18.04 8.45 43.67
CA ALA A 48 19.25 9.23 43.38
C ALA A 48 20.64 8.59 43.63
N PHE A 49 21.02 7.64 42.76
CA PHE A 49 22.36 7.57 42.13
C PHE A 49 22.14 6.97 40.72
N PHE A 50 22.66 7.48 39.60
CA PHE A 50 23.66 8.53 39.36
C PHE A 50 23.14 9.65 38.44
N VAL A 51 23.75 10.83 38.56
CA VAL A 51 23.81 11.87 37.51
C VAL A 51 25.28 11.95 37.06
N VAL A 52 25.52 12.49 35.86
CA VAL A 52 26.85 12.70 35.24
C VAL A 52 27.55 11.43 34.73
N VAL A 53 27.20 11.02 33.50
CA VAL A 53 28.21 10.71 32.47
C VAL A 53 27.75 11.35 31.16
N PHE A 54 28.20 12.59 30.92
CA PHE A 54 28.11 13.24 29.61
C PHE A 54 29.50 13.82 29.29
N HIS A 55 29.87 13.81 28.02
CA HIS A 55 31.12 14.39 27.48
C HIS A 55 32.45 13.79 27.98
N LEU A 56 32.81 12.60 27.48
CA LEU A 56 34.07 12.45 26.74
C LEU A 56 33.81 11.59 25.49
N VAL A 57 33.66 12.26 24.34
CA VAL A 57 33.66 11.64 23.01
C VAL A 57 34.63 12.43 22.14
N GLU A 58 35.90 12.03 22.17
CA GLU A 58 36.91 12.60 21.29
C GLU A 58 36.72 12.08 19.86
N PRO A 59 36.62 12.96 18.84
CA PRO A 59 36.55 12.55 17.45
C PRO A 59 37.94 12.09 16.98
N ASN A 60 38.24 10.80 17.18
CA ASN A 60 39.47 10.16 16.71
C ASN A 60 39.56 10.22 15.17
N TYR A 61 40.23 11.25 14.65
CA TYR A 61 40.50 11.46 13.23
C TYR A 61 41.54 10.46 12.71
N ARG A 62 41.11 9.21 12.52
CA ARG A 62 41.94 8.13 11.99
C ARG A 62 42.22 8.37 10.51
N GLN A 63 43.41 8.89 10.22
CA GLN A 63 43.88 9.11 8.85
C GLN A 63 43.85 7.79 8.04
N GLN A 64 43.33 7.83 6.81
CA GLN A 64 43.42 6.70 5.90
C GLN A 64 44.79 6.70 5.21
N PRO A 65 45.45 5.54 5.07
CA PRO A 65 46.71 5.44 4.32
C PRO A 65 46.46 5.62 2.82
N TYR A 66 47.26 6.49 2.19
CA TYR A 66 47.23 6.75 0.76
C TYR A 66 47.73 5.53 -0.04
N GLN A 67 46.91 5.03 -0.97
CA GLN A 67 47.32 3.98 -1.91
C GLN A 67 47.95 4.62 -3.16
N PRO A 68 49.13 4.16 -3.63
CA PRO A 68 49.76 4.70 -4.84
C PRO A 68 48.98 4.29 -6.09
N GLN A 69 48.72 5.25 -6.98
CA GLN A 69 48.07 4.98 -8.27
C GLN A 69 49.05 4.34 -9.26
N GLN A 70 48.53 3.45 -10.10
CA GLN A 70 49.30 2.76 -11.14
C GLN A 70 49.75 3.74 -12.23
N GLN A 71 51.01 3.60 -12.68
CA GLN A 71 51.50 4.29 -13.87
C GLN A 71 51.00 3.60 -15.14
N SER A 72 50.70 4.39 -16.17
CA SER A 72 50.43 3.93 -17.54
C SER A 72 51.21 4.81 -18.52
N PRO A 73 51.86 4.27 -19.57
CA PRO A 73 53.00 4.94 -20.19
C PRO A 73 52.62 5.85 -21.37
N TYR A 74 52.78 7.16 -21.20
CA TYR A 74 52.84 8.12 -22.32
C TYR A 74 54.01 9.10 -22.12
N HIS A 75 55.13 8.81 -22.77
CA HIS A 75 56.22 9.78 -22.93
C HIS A 75 55.83 10.84 -23.95
N HIS A 76 55.43 12.02 -23.49
CA HIS A 76 55.48 13.24 -24.28
C HIS A 76 56.54 14.19 -23.71
N HIS A 77 57.55 14.51 -24.53
CA HIS A 77 58.50 15.57 -24.21
C HIS A 77 57.76 16.92 -24.20
N HIS A 78 57.64 17.52 -23.02
CA HIS A 78 57.39 18.96 -22.89
C HIS A 78 58.66 19.65 -22.40
N GLN A 79 59.05 20.71 -23.12
CA GLN A 79 60.14 21.58 -22.71
C GLN A 79 59.73 22.33 -21.43
N ALA A 80 60.67 22.49 -20.50
CA ALA A 80 60.40 23.17 -19.24
C ALA A 80 60.19 24.68 -19.46
N SER A 81 58.93 25.11 -19.48
CA SER A 81 58.58 26.53 -19.39
C SER A 81 58.74 27.00 -17.95
N ASN A 82 59.74 27.84 -17.68
CA ASN A 82 59.91 28.50 -16.39
C ASN A 82 58.74 29.46 -16.14
N GLN A 83 57.72 29.00 -15.42
CA GLN A 83 56.67 29.82 -14.85
C GLN A 83 56.73 29.75 -13.31
N PRO A 84 56.58 30.88 -12.60
CA PRO A 84 56.61 30.88 -11.14
C PRO A 84 55.40 30.14 -10.56
N ALA A 85 55.60 29.50 -9.41
CA ALA A 85 54.50 28.82 -8.70
C ALA A 85 53.37 29.82 -8.34
N PRO A 86 52.10 29.42 -8.47
CA PRO A 86 50.97 30.31 -8.20
C PRO A 86 50.95 30.74 -6.74
N THR A 87 50.73 32.04 -6.50
CA THR A 87 50.68 32.59 -5.14
C THR A 87 49.48 32.01 -4.36
N PRO A 88 49.53 31.97 -3.00
CA PRO A 88 48.41 31.47 -2.20
C PRO A 88 47.07 32.16 -2.51
N SER A 89 47.10 33.46 -2.83
CA SER A 89 45.93 34.23 -3.28
C SER A 89 45.34 33.70 -4.60
N ALA A 90 46.17 33.33 -5.57
CA ALA A 90 45.72 32.72 -6.83
C ALA A 90 45.08 31.33 -6.61
N VAL A 91 45.67 30.51 -5.72
CA VAL A 91 45.11 29.19 -5.34
C VAL A 91 43.77 29.34 -4.62
N GLN A 92 43.64 30.30 -3.72
CA GLN A 92 42.39 30.60 -3.02
C GLN A 92 41.30 31.12 -3.97
N SER A 93 41.65 32.02 -4.90
CA SER A 93 40.75 32.50 -5.95
C SER A 93 40.27 31.37 -6.86
N TYR A 94 41.15 30.43 -7.21
CA TYR A 94 40.82 29.24 -8.00
C TYR A 94 39.81 28.33 -7.27
N HIS A 95 40.02 28.04 -6.00
CA HIS A 95 39.07 27.24 -5.21
C HIS A 95 37.72 27.94 -5.01
N GLN A 96 37.70 29.26 -4.82
CA GLN A 96 36.45 30.03 -4.71
C GLN A 96 35.65 29.99 -6.03
N LYS A 97 36.32 30.17 -7.18
CA LYS A 97 35.71 30.00 -8.51
C LYS A 97 35.16 28.59 -8.72
N GLN A 98 35.88 27.54 -8.34
CA GLN A 98 35.36 26.17 -8.39
C GLN A 98 34.11 25.96 -7.50
N GLN A 99 34.08 26.52 -6.29
CA GLN A 99 32.93 26.40 -5.40
C GLN A 99 31.70 27.09 -6.02
N GLN A 100 31.87 28.28 -6.57
CA GLN A 100 30.80 29.01 -7.26
C GLN A 100 30.29 28.26 -8.50
N GLN A 101 31.18 27.74 -9.34
CA GLN A 101 30.82 26.90 -10.50
C GLN A 101 30.02 25.66 -10.10
N ARG A 102 30.40 24.95 -9.02
CA ARG A 102 29.63 23.82 -8.49
C ARG A 102 28.26 24.23 -7.97
N HIS A 103 28.16 25.38 -7.31
CA HIS A 103 26.90 25.88 -6.77
C HIS A 103 25.93 26.27 -7.90
N GLU A 104 26.40 26.97 -8.92
CA GLU A 104 25.62 27.26 -10.13
C GLU A 104 25.25 25.98 -10.90
N GLN A 105 26.14 24.99 -11.01
CA GLN A 105 25.83 23.72 -11.68
C GLN A 105 24.70 22.98 -10.95
N HIS A 106 24.68 23.02 -9.62
CA HIS A 106 23.60 22.44 -8.82
C HIS A 106 22.29 23.22 -8.99
N GLN A 107 22.33 24.56 -9.05
CA GLN A 107 21.16 25.39 -9.37
C GLN A 107 20.62 25.10 -10.80
N ARG A 108 21.49 24.97 -11.80
CA ARG A 108 21.12 24.58 -13.17
C ARG A 108 20.44 23.21 -13.20
N GLN A 109 20.99 22.21 -12.52
CA GLN A 109 20.37 20.88 -12.38
C GLN A 109 19.00 20.93 -11.69
N GLN A 110 18.82 21.76 -10.66
CA GLN A 110 17.52 21.95 -10.00
C GLN A 110 16.51 22.64 -10.94
N GLN A 111 16.93 23.65 -11.71
CA GLN A 111 16.09 24.30 -12.72
C GLN A 111 15.69 23.35 -13.86
N GLU A 112 16.61 22.57 -14.41
CA GLU A 112 16.34 21.54 -15.41
C GLU A 112 15.36 20.48 -14.87
N GLN A 113 15.52 20.05 -13.62
CA GLN A 113 14.63 19.09 -12.97
C GLN A 113 13.24 19.69 -12.70
N GLN A 114 13.16 20.97 -12.33
CA GLN A 114 11.91 21.71 -12.14
C GLN A 114 11.18 21.99 -13.46
N GLN A 115 11.92 22.24 -14.55
CA GLN A 115 11.37 22.42 -15.89
C GLN A 115 10.90 21.07 -16.48
N LYS A 116 11.64 19.98 -16.23
CA LYS A 116 11.20 18.61 -16.54
C LYS A 116 9.95 18.22 -15.74
N TYR A 117 9.84 18.65 -14.48
CA TYR A 117 8.62 18.55 -13.68
C TYR A 117 7.46 19.35 -14.28
N GLN A 118 7.64 20.62 -14.63
CA GLN A 118 6.58 21.41 -15.27
C GLN A 118 6.14 20.83 -16.62
N ASN A 119 7.06 20.32 -17.43
CA ASN A 119 6.75 19.67 -18.69
C ASN A 119 6.00 18.35 -18.47
N SER A 120 6.33 17.58 -17.42
CA SER A 120 5.57 16.40 -17.01
C SER A 120 4.16 16.76 -16.50
N VAL A 121 3.99 17.85 -15.74
CA VAL A 121 2.66 18.35 -15.31
C VAL A 121 1.81 18.83 -16.48
N LYS A 122 2.41 19.54 -17.45
CA LYS A 122 1.73 19.96 -18.70
C LYS A 122 1.31 18.75 -19.54
N ALA A 123 2.24 17.82 -19.80
CA ALA A 123 1.96 16.59 -20.54
C ALA A 123 0.85 15.75 -19.87
N TYR A 124 0.91 15.63 -18.54
CA TYR A 124 -0.13 14.99 -17.74
C TYR A 124 -1.49 15.68 -17.92
N HIS A 125 -1.59 17.01 -17.76
CA HIS A 125 -2.86 17.74 -17.94
C HIS A 125 -3.41 17.67 -19.38
N THR A 126 -2.55 17.55 -20.40
CA THR A 126 -3.00 17.32 -21.79
C THR A 126 -3.44 15.88 -22.06
N GLN A 127 -2.92 14.90 -21.31
CA GLN A 127 -3.26 13.48 -21.46
C GLN A 127 -4.46 13.07 -20.57
N TYR A 128 -4.62 13.77 -19.44
CA TYR A 128 -5.67 13.60 -18.43
C TYR A 128 -6.23 14.98 -18.09
N PRO A 129 -7.08 15.57 -18.96
CA PRO A 129 -7.82 16.78 -18.60
C PRO A 129 -8.60 16.54 -17.32
N THR A 130 -8.74 17.59 -16.49
CA THR A 130 -9.38 17.50 -15.16
C THR A 130 -10.70 16.75 -15.25
N VAL A 131 -10.80 15.62 -14.52
CA VAL A 131 -11.89 14.65 -14.59
C VAL A 131 -13.24 15.38 -14.69
N PRO A 132 -14.05 15.13 -15.72
CA PRO A 132 -15.36 15.77 -15.85
C PRO A 132 -16.20 15.57 -14.59
N HIS A 133 -17.05 16.55 -14.27
CA HIS A 133 -18.10 16.34 -13.28
C HIS A 133 -18.91 15.08 -13.64
N ALA A 134 -19.44 14.39 -12.62
CA ALA A 134 -20.06 13.07 -12.70
C ALA A 134 -21.38 13.07 -13.50
N SER A 135 -21.27 13.27 -14.81
CA SER A 135 -22.38 13.59 -15.71
C SER A 135 -22.21 12.98 -17.11
N VAL A 136 -21.10 12.28 -17.37
CA VAL A 136 -20.87 11.48 -18.59
C VAL A 136 -20.69 10.01 -18.20
N VAL A 137 -21.74 9.44 -17.61
CA VAL A 137 -21.90 7.98 -17.58
C VAL A 137 -22.33 7.56 -18.98
N ASN A 138 -21.35 7.20 -19.82
CA ASN A 138 -21.65 6.47 -21.04
C ASN A 138 -22.42 5.20 -20.66
N PRO A 139 -23.59 4.92 -21.25
CA PRO A 139 -24.32 3.69 -20.93
C PRO A 139 -23.42 2.48 -21.23
N PRO A 140 -23.29 1.51 -20.32
CA PRO A 140 -22.39 0.40 -20.52
C PRO A 140 -22.85 -0.42 -21.73
N THR A 141 -22.03 -0.48 -22.77
CA THR A 141 -22.27 -1.27 -24.00
C THR A 141 -22.01 -2.77 -23.79
N HIS A 142 -21.91 -3.19 -22.52
CA HIS A 142 -21.81 -4.56 -22.06
C HIS A 142 -22.91 -4.76 -21.01
N GLN A 143 -23.55 -5.94 -20.99
CA GLN A 143 -24.44 -6.28 -19.88
C GLN A 143 -23.66 -6.24 -18.56
N VAL A 144 -24.30 -5.75 -17.50
CA VAL A 144 -23.72 -5.71 -16.16
C VAL A 144 -23.45 -7.16 -15.71
N CYS A 145 -22.21 -7.44 -15.33
CA CYS A 145 -21.80 -8.75 -14.80
C CYS A 145 -22.42 -8.96 -13.41
N ASP A 146 -23.49 -9.74 -13.36
CA ASP A 146 -24.17 -10.24 -12.17
C ASP A 146 -23.55 -11.55 -11.63
N LEU A 147 -22.74 -12.24 -12.43
CA LEU A 147 -22.05 -13.47 -12.03
C LEU A 147 -20.94 -13.18 -10.99
N PRO A 148 -20.95 -13.86 -9.82
CA PRO A 148 -19.90 -13.75 -8.82
C PRO A 148 -18.48 -14.03 -9.36
N PRO A 149 -17.43 -13.42 -8.76
CA PRO A 149 -16.06 -13.53 -9.26
C PRO A 149 -15.49 -14.95 -9.37
N ASP A 150 -16.01 -15.89 -8.58
CA ASP A 150 -15.56 -17.27 -8.62
C ASP A 150 -16.06 -18.00 -9.89
N LEU A 151 -17.26 -17.67 -10.41
CA LEU A 151 -17.90 -18.32 -11.56
C LEU A 151 -17.39 -17.83 -12.93
N TRP A 152 -16.73 -16.66 -12.98
CA TRP A 152 -16.27 -15.98 -14.20
C TRP A 152 -15.58 -16.89 -15.23
N CYS A 153 -14.79 -17.88 -14.77
CA CYS A 153 -13.99 -18.73 -15.64
C CYS A 153 -14.52 -20.16 -15.80
N ASP A 154 -15.63 -20.50 -15.13
CA ASP A 154 -16.19 -21.86 -15.11
C ASP A 154 -16.81 -22.25 -16.46
N SER A 155 -17.21 -21.29 -17.30
CA SER A 155 -17.63 -21.52 -18.69
C SER A 155 -17.20 -20.38 -19.63
N ALA A 156 -17.16 -20.65 -20.93
CA ALA A 156 -16.88 -19.61 -21.94
C ALA A 156 -18.00 -18.55 -22.02
N GLN A 157 -19.26 -18.97 -21.78
CA GLN A 157 -20.42 -18.07 -21.74
C GLN A 157 -20.35 -17.11 -20.54
N ALA A 158 -20.01 -17.61 -19.35
CA ALA A 158 -19.79 -16.78 -18.16
C ALA A 158 -18.67 -15.75 -18.40
N ALA A 159 -17.56 -16.21 -19.00
CA ALA A 159 -16.44 -15.34 -19.31
C ALA A 159 -16.81 -14.27 -20.36
N GLN A 160 -17.70 -14.59 -21.31
CA GLN A 160 -18.20 -13.65 -22.31
C GLN A 160 -19.18 -12.62 -21.72
N GLN A 161 -20.11 -13.04 -20.88
CA GLN A 161 -21.08 -12.17 -20.18
C GLN A 161 -20.35 -11.07 -19.39
N CYS A 162 -19.30 -11.44 -18.66
CA CYS A 162 -18.54 -10.53 -17.79
C CYS A 162 -17.35 -9.81 -18.44
N GLY A 163 -17.06 -10.06 -19.74
CA GLY A 163 -15.94 -9.45 -20.45
C GLY A 163 -14.54 -9.90 -19.98
N VAL A 164 -14.45 -11.09 -19.41
CA VAL A 164 -13.26 -11.65 -18.71
C VAL A 164 -12.58 -12.78 -19.49
N GLN A 165 -12.91 -12.98 -20.77
CA GLN A 165 -12.37 -14.08 -21.59
C GLN A 165 -10.84 -14.14 -21.54
N ARG A 166 -10.17 -13.01 -21.81
CA ARG A 166 -8.69 -12.92 -21.84
C ARG A 166 -8.06 -13.27 -20.48
N GLN A 167 -8.70 -12.86 -19.39
CA GLN A 167 -8.25 -13.09 -18.01
C GLN A 167 -8.40 -14.58 -17.65
N CYS A 168 -9.52 -15.20 -18.03
CA CYS A 168 -9.77 -16.62 -17.85
C CYS A 168 -8.89 -17.50 -18.75
N ASP A 169 -8.59 -17.07 -19.97
CA ASP A 169 -7.65 -17.76 -20.85
C ASP A 169 -6.22 -17.68 -20.31
N ALA A 170 -5.77 -16.50 -19.86
CA ALA A 170 -4.48 -16.34 -19.20
C ALA A 170 -4.34 -17.23 -17.95
N LEU A 171 -5.42 -17.34 -17.16
CA LEU A 171 -5.50 -18.21 -15.98
C LEU A 171 -5.39 -19.71 -16.35
N LYS A 172 -6.13 -20.15 -17.38
CA LYS A 172 -6.22 -21.56 -17.79
C LYS A 172 -4.92 -22.10 -18.41
N HIS A 173 -4.13 -21.25 -19.08
CA HIS A 173 -2.94 -21.67 -19.83
C HIS A 173 -1.62 -21.65 -19.02
N ARG A 174 -1.67 -21.49 -17.69
CA ARG A 174 -0.50 -21.48 -16.77
C ARG A 174 0.66 -20.50 -17.09
N ARG A 175 0.49 -19.53 -18.00
CA ARG A 175 1.63 -18.72 -18.50
C ARG A 175 2.13 -17.62 -17.56
N GLN A 176 1.32 -17.18 -16.60
CA GLN A 176 1.72 -16.21 -15.56
C GLN A 176 1.00 -16.54 -14.24
N PRO A 177 1.59 -16.23 -13.06
CA PRO A 177 0.88 -16.27 -11.79
C PRO A 177 -0.30 -15.29 -11.80
N LEU A 178 -1.34 -15.57 -10.99
CA LEU A 178 -2.46 -14.65 -10.83
C LEU A 178 -1.96 -13.29 -10.32
N LYS A 179 -2.36 -12.18 -10.95
CA LYS A 179 -2.07 -10.84 -10.43
C LYS A 179 -3.25 -10.31 -9.63
N VAL A 180 -2.99 -9.87 -8.40
CA VAL A 180 -3.95 -9.14 -7.56
C VAL A 180 -3.39 -7.74 -7.32
N THR A 181 -4.09 -6.71 -7.77
CA THR A 181 -3.71 -5.30 -7.51
C THR A 181 -4.68 -4.71 -6.50
N LEU A 182 -4.17 -4.09 -5.44
CA LEU A 182 -4.96 -3.28 -4.49
C LEU A 182 -4.68 -1.80 -4.69
N ILE A 183 -5.72 -1.03 -4.99
CA ILE A 183 -5.73 0.43 -4.98
C ILE A 183 -6.45 0.89 -3.70
N TYR A 184 -5.81 1.76 -2.91
CA TYR A 184 -6.25 2.08 -1.55
C TYR A 184 -5.84 3.48 -1.07
N GLU A 185 -6.41 3.90 0.06
CA GLU A 185 -6.21 5.19 0.75
C GLU A 185 -5.77 4.92 2.20
N ALA A 186 -4.65 5.51 2.64
CA ALA A 186 -4.04 5.19 3.94
C ALA A 186 -4.83 5.67 5.18
N LEU A 187 -5.81 6.57 5.02
CA LEU A 187 -6.74 6.95 6.10
C LEU A 187 -8.18 6.44 5.87
N CYS A 188 -8.44 5.70 4.80
CA CYS A 188 -9.74 5.05 4.61
C CYS A 188 -9.91 3.87 5.58
N PRO A 189 -10.94 3.86 6.47
CA PRO A 189 -11.11 2.79 7.47
C PRO A 189 -11.32 1.40 6.87
N TYR A 190 -11.93 1.31 5.68
CA TYR A 190 -12.12 0.03 4.98
C TYR A 190 -10.80 -0.49 4.41
N CYS A 191 -9.93 0.39 3.90
CA CYS A 191 -8.58 0.04 3.43
C CYS A 191 -7.73 -0.46 4.60
N GLN A 192 -7.66 0.32 5.69
CA GLN A 192 -6.96 -0.06 6.92
C GLN A 192 -7.45 -1.42 7.43
N LYS A 193 -8.78 -1.62 7.53
CA LYS A 193 -9.37 -2.89 8.00
C LYS A 193 -8.99 -4.08 7.12
N PHE A 194 -9.04 -3.94 5.80
CA PHE A 194 -8.66 -5.00 4.85
C PHE A 194 -7.18 -5.33 4.92
N ILE A 195 -6.31 -4.30 4.88
CA ILE A 195 -4.85 -4.48 4.87
C ILE A 195 -4.38 -5.07 6.20
N ALA A 196 -4.82 -4.48 7.32
CA ALA A 196 -4.36 -4.83 8.66
C ALA A 196 -4.80 -6.23 9.11
N ASN A 197 -5.97 -6.73 8.67
CA ASN A 197 -6.59 -7.94 9.22
C ASN A 197 -6.70 -9.10 8.23
N GLN A 198 -6.72 -8.84 6.92
CA GLN A 198 -6.97 -9.86 5.89
C GLN A 198 -5.78 -10.01 4.95
N LEU A 199 -5.31 -8.92 4.32
CA LEU A 199 -4.29 -8.97 3.28
C LEU A 199 -2.95 -9.55 3.75
N GLY A 200 -2.49 -9.16 4.96
CA GLY A 200 -1.25 -9.70 5.54
C GLY A 200 -1.31 -11.22 5.79
N SER A 201 -2.50 -11.76 6.10
CA SER A 201 -2.70 -13.20 6.25
C SER A 201 -2.74 -13.89 4.89
N VAL A 202 -3.53 -13.35 3.95
CA VAL A 202 -3.65 -13.85 2.57
C VAL A 202 -2.30 -13.92 1.86
N PHE A 203 -1.51 -12.84 1.89
CA PHE A 203 -0.20 -12.83 1.24
C PHE A 203 0.73 -13.92 1.81
N ASN A 204 0.67 -14.20 3.12
CA ASN A 204 1.46 -15.25 3.75
C ASN A 204 0.95 -16.67 3.46
N GLN A 205 -0.38 -16.87 3.40
CA GLN A 205 -0.99 -18.17 3.08
C GLN A 205 -0.77 -18.58 1.62
N PHE A 206 -0.77 -17.62 0.69
CA PHE A 206 -0.70 -17.87 -0.76
C PHE A 206 0.65 -17.43 -1.39
N GLN A 207 1.75 -17.37 -0.61
CA GLN A 207 3.06 -16.95 -1.12
C GLN A 207 3.48 -17.75 -2.38
N GLY A 208 3.96 -17.03 -3.40
CA GLY A 208 4.41 -17.62 -4.67
C GLY A 208 3.31 -18.07 -5.64
N GLN A 209 2.03 -18.10 -5.20
CA GLN A 209 0.89 -18.50 -6.04
C GLN A 209 0.29 -17.32 -6.81
N PHE A 210 0.48 -16.10 -6.30
CA PHE A 210 -0.01 -14.86 -6.90
C PHE A 210 1.00 -13.72 -6.75
N VAL A 211 0.93 -12.74 -7.65
CA VAL A 211 1.67 -11.46 -7.57
C VAL A 211 0.75 -10.41 -6.96
N LEU A 212 1.14 -9.84 -5.83
CA LEU A 212 0.48 -8.70 -5.21
C LEU A 212 1.11 -7.39 -5.71
N GLU A 213 0.28 -6.47 -6.22
CA GLU A 213 0.64 -5.08 -6.53
C GLU A 213 -0.14 -4.15 -5.58
N LEU A 214 0.52 -3.14 -5.00
CA LEU A 214 -0.06 -2.22 -4.02
C LEU A 214 0.08 -0.77 -4.51
N VAL A 215 -1.03 -0.03 -4.49
CA VAL A 215 -1.15 1.31 -5.09
C VAL A 215 -1.83 2.26 -4.09
N PRO A 216 -1.07 2.88 -3.15
CA PRO A 216 -1.60 3.88 -2.23
C PRO A 216 -1.85 5.20 -2.96
N TRP A 217 -3.12 5.43 -3.34
CA TRP A 217 -3.60 6.64 -4.01
C TRP A 217 -5.13 6.78 -3.89
N GLY A 218 -5.88 5.74 -4.30
CA GLY A 218 -7.35 5.71 -4.30
C GLY A 218 -7.99 6.89 -5.02
N ASN A 219 -8.92 7.60 -4.37
CA ASN A 219 -9.66 8.72 -4.97
C ASN A 219 -8.94 10.07 -4.87
N ALA A 220 -7.65 10.08 -4.48
CA ALA A 220 -6.83 11.28 -4.49
C ALA A 220 -6.75 11.91 -5.90
N ARG A 221 -6.52 13.22 -5.94
CA ARG A 221 -6.62 14.05 -7.15
C ARG A 221 -5.35 14.89 -7.34
N ILE A 222 -4.92 15.04 -8.59
CA ILE A 222 -3.89 16.00 -8.97
C ILE A 222 -4.58 17.33 -9.29
N LEU A 223 -4.21 18.39 -8.56
CA LEU A 223 -4.77 19.74 -8.72
C LEU A 223 -4.11 20.50 -9.90
N ARG A 224 -4.66 21.67 -10.24
CA ARG A 224 -4.20 22.46 -11.41
C ARG A 224 -2.74 22.91 -11.30
N ASP A 225 -2.30 23.27 -10.10
CA ASP A 225 -0.90 23.60 -9.76
C ASP A 225 0.04 22.37 -9.75
N GLY A 226 -0.51 21.17 -9.90
CA GLY A 226 0.20 19.90 -9.86
C GLY A 226 0.37 19.32 -8.45
N SER A 227 -0.18 19.95 -7.40
CA SER A 227 -0.22 19.39 -6.04
C SER A 227 -1.22 18.22 -5.94
N PHE A 228 -1.27 17.55 -4.78
CA PHE A 228 -2.16 16.41 -4.53
C PHE A 228 -3.20 16.74 -3.46
N SER A 229 -4.44 16.34 -3.69
CA SER A 229 -5.55 16.46 -2.73
C SER A 229 -6.11 15.07 -2.44
N CYS A 230 -6.15 14.69 -1.17
CA CYS A 230 -6.62 13.38 -0.70
C CYS A 230 -7.86 13.55 0.19
N ASN A 231 -8.71 12.53 0.26
CA ASN A 231 -10.02 12.61 0.93
C ASN A 231 -9.90 12.99 2.41
N HIS A 232 -8.90 12.43 3.09
CA HIS A 232 -8.63 12.67 4.51
C HIS A 232 -7.51 13.72 4.72
N GLY A 233 -7.33 14.62 3.74
CA GLY A 233 -6.42 15.76 3.79
C GLY A 233 -4.93 15.42 3.61
N GLN A 234 -4.05 16.39 3.88
CA GLN A 234 -2.62 16.27 3.62
C GLN A 234 -1.96 15.07 4.33
N LYS A 235 -2.42 14.73 5.55
CA LYS A 235 -1.94 13.56 6.32
C LYS A 235 -2.08 12.26 5.52
N GLU A 236 -3.12 12.12 4.70
CA GLU A 236 -3.29 10.98 3.80
C GLU A 236 -2.37 11.04 2.58
N CYS A 237 -2.20 12.20 1.95
CA CYS A 237 -1.27 12.32 0.83
C CYS A 237 0.18 11.98 1.25
N ASP A 238 0.58 12.42 2.44
CA ASP A 238 1.87 12.07 3.04
C ASP A 238 1.95 10.58 3.40
N ALA A 239 0.88 10.00 3.96
CA ALA A 239 0.77 8.57 4.27
C ALA A 239 0.82 7.68 3.01
N ASN A 240 0.19 8.11 1.91
CA ASN A 240 0.25 7.43 0.62
C ASN A 240 1.67 7.54 0.01
N ARG A 241 2.31 8.71 0.11
CA ARG A 241 3.69 8.95 -0.37
C ARG A 241 4.72 8.10 0.37
N ILE A 242 4.67 8.01 1.71
CA ILE A 242 5.63 7.20 2.47
C ILE A 242 5.48 5.71 2.13
N GLN A 243 4.25 5.19 2.02
CA GLN A 243 4.02 3.81 1.61
C GLN A 243 4.50 3.53 0.18
N SER A 244 4.32 4.47 -0.74
CA SER A 244 4.88 4.39 -2.10
C SER A 244 6.42 4.24 -2.09
N CYS A 245 7.10 5.00 -1.25
CA CYS A 245 8.56 4.92 -1.11
C CYS A 245 9.04 3.59 -0.48
N VAL A 246 8.28 3.05 0.48
CA VAL A 246 8.57 1.72 1.05
C VAL A 246 8.37 0.63 -0.01
N LEU A 247 7.33 0.73 -0.84
CA LEU A 247 7.07 -0.17 -1.97
C LEU A 247 8.15 -0.10 -3.04
N ASP A 248 8.64 1.09 -3.38
CA ASP A 248 9.71 1.27 -4.37
C ASP A 248 11.02 0.62 -3.92
N ILE A 249 11.39 0.80 -2.64
CA ILE A 249 12.70 0.37 -2.12
C ILE A 249 12.72 -1.10 -1.70
N LEU A 250 11.67 -1.60 -1.04
CA LEU A 250 11.64 -2.98 -0.51
C LEU A 250 10.89 -3.98 -1.39
N LYS A 251 10.08 -3.49 -2.34
CA LYS A 251 9.06 -4.25 -3.09
C LYS A 251 8.05 -4.94 -2.14
N VAL A 252 6.94 -5.46 -2.67
CA VAL A 252 5.78 -5.85 -1.84
C VAL A 252 6.12 -6.86 -0.74
N LYS A 253 7.01 -7.84 -1.00
CA LYS A 253 7.42 -8.84 0.00
C LYS A 253 8.12 -8.23 1.23
N GLY A 254 8.93 -7.17 1.05
CA GLY A 254 9.58 -6.47 2.16
C GLY A 254 8.76 -5.31 2.72
N ALA A 255 7.91 -4.69 1.89
CA ALA A 255 7.08 -3.55 2.26
C ALA A 255 5.84 -3.92 3.09
N LEU A 256 5.20 -5.07 2.80
CA LEU A 256 3.91 -5.43 3.41
C LEU A 256 3.92 -5.47 4.95
N PRO A 257 4.96 -6.00 5.65
CA PRO A 257 5.00 -5.96 7.11
C PRO A 257 5.01 -4.53 7.69
N PHE A 258 5.72 -3.60 7.04
CA PHE A 258 5.68 -2.18 7.41
C PHE A 258 4.29 -1.60 7.14
N ILE A 259 3.71 -1.85 5.97
CA ILE A 259 2.38 -1.33 5.58
C ILE A 259 1.30 -1.81 6.55
N VAL A 260 1.26 -3.11 6.87
CA VAL A 260 0.32 -3.69 7.86
C VAL A 260 0.49 -3.07 9.25
N CYS A 261 1.72 -2.73 9.66
CA CYS A 261 1.96 -1.99 10.89
C CYS A 261 1.49 -0.52 10.77
N PHE A 262 1.79 0.14 9.66
CA PHE A 262 1.56 1.56 9.44
C PHE A 262 0.07 1.88 9.36
N GLU A 263 -0.71 1.10 8.61
CA GLU A 263 -2.17 1.20 8.52
C GLU A 263 -2.86 1.08 9.90
N ARG A 264 -2.32 0.26 10.81
CA ARG A 264 -2.82 0.11 12.18
C ARG A 264 -2.51 1.31 13.10
N ASN A 265 -1.53 2.14 12.74
CA ASN A 265 -1.01 3.22 13.57
C ASN A 265 -1.38 4.61 13.03
N ILE A 266 -1.43 4.77 11.71
CA ILE A 266 -1.58 6.07 11.05
C ILE A 266 -2.89 6.78 11.37
N GLN A 267 -3.94 6.06 11.75
CA GLN A 267 -5.19 6.66 12.23
C GLN A 267 -4.97 7.53 13.48
N HIS A 268 -4.23 7.02 14.46
CA HIS A 268 -4.06 7.64 15.78
C HIS A 268 -2.82 8.55 15.90
N TYR A 269 -1.83 8.38 15.02
CA TYR A 269 -0.54 9.06 15.08
C TYR A 269 -0.30 10.02 13.90
N SER A 270 0.76 10.83 13.97
CA SER A 270 1.30 11.53 12.80
C SER A 270 2.03 10.57 11.86
N VAL A 271 2.26 10.97 10.61
CA VAL A 271 3.04 10.19 9.62
C VAL A 271 4.43 9.83 10.18
N GLU A 272 5.09 10.81 10.80
CA GLU A 272 6.39 10.67 11.47
C GLU A 272 6.35 9.61 12.59
N HIS A 273 5.37 9.71 13.50
CA HIS A 273 5.29 8.79 14.64
C HIS A 273 4.86 7.39 14.21
N ALA A 274 3.96 7.24 13.23
CA ALA A 274 3.62 5.94 12.65
C ALA A 274 4.81 5.30 11.92
N MET A 275 5.60 6.08 11.17
CA MET A 275 6.84 5.61 10.54
C MET A 275 7.86 5.16 11.59
N GLN A 276 7.96 5.88 12.72
CA GLN A 276 8.87 5.55 13.80
C GLN A 276 8.44 4.28 14.56
N SER A 277 7.17 4.15 14.91
CA SER A 277 6.62 2.95 15.58
C SER A 277 6.76 1.69 14.73
N CYS A 278 6.69 1.81 13.39
CA CYS A 278 6.88 0.71 12.45
C CYS A 278 8.32 0.58 11.92
N SER A 279 9.26 1.40 12.41
CA SER A 279 10.63 1.50 11.87
C SER A 279 11.42 0.19 11.88
N ALA A 280 11.10 -0.74 12.79
CA ALA A 280 11.73 -2.05 12.88
C ALA A 280 11.68 -2.85 11.56
N PHE A 281 10.56 -2.77 10.83
CA PHE A 281 10.38 -3.47 9.55
C PHE A 281 11.20 -2.86 8.40
N ILE A 282 11.62 -1.60 8.54
CA ILE A 282 12.36 -0.84 7.51
C ILE A 282 13.77 -0.43 7.95
N ARG A 283 14.27 -0.97 9.07
CA ARG A 283 15.45 -0.43 9.80
C ARG A 283 16.70 -0.23 8.94
N SER A 284 16.97 -1.15 8.01
CA SER A 284 18.12 -1.08 7.09
C SER A 284 17.95 -0.04 5.97
N GLN A 285 16.72 0.33 5.63
CA GLN A 285 16.40 1.24 4.51
C GLN A 285 15.73 2.56 4.94
N TYR A 286 15.51 2.78 6.24
CA TYR A 286 14.83 3.96 6.79
C TYR A 286 15.33 5.28 6.19
N ARG A 287 16.66 5.46 6.05
CA ARG A 287 17.26 6.66 5.44
C ARG A 287 16.90 6.82 3.96
N GLN A 288 16.90 5.74 3.18
CA GLN A 288 16.56 5.77 1.76
C GLN A 288 15.06 6.06 1.56
N ILE A 289 14.22 5.44 2.39
CA ILE A 289 12.76 5.66 2.42
C ILE A 289 12.46 7.13 2.79
N ARG A 290 13.17 7.69 3.77
CA ARG A 290 13.11 9.11 4.13
C ARG A 290 13.49 10.02 2.96
N GLN A 291 14.64 9.78 2.34
CA GLN A 291 15.13 10.55 1.18
C GLN A 291 14.18 10.46 -0.03
N CYS A 292 13.50 9.33 -0.22
CA CYS A 292 12.43 9.20 -1.22
C CYS A 292 11.20 10.05 -0.85
N TYR A 293 10.77 10.01 0.41
CA TYR A 293 9.57 10.71 0.90
C TYR A 293 9.72 12.24 0.90
N ASP A 294 10.85 12.76 1.39
CA ASP A 294 11.14 14.21 1.35
C ASP A 294 11.51 14.69 -0.08
N GLY A 295 11.88 13.77 -0.97
CA GLY A 295 12.46 14.06 -2.28
C GLY A 295 11.51 13.93 -3.48
N PRO A 296 11.99 14.27 -4.70
CA PRO A 296 11.18 14.23 -5.91
C PRO A 296 10.73 12.81 -6.30
N ARG A 297 11.39 11.74 -5.82
CA ARG A 297 10.99 10.35 -6.11
C ARG A 297 9.63 10.00 -5.48
N GLY A 298 9.35 10.43 -4.25
CA GLY A 298 8.04 10.24 -3.62
C GLY A 298 6.91 10.96 -4.37
N ILE A 299 7.18 12.16 -4.90
CA ILE A 299 6.23 12.90 -5.74
C ILE A 299 6.01 12.17 -7.08
N GLN A 300 7.07 11.66 -7.71
CA GLN A 300 6.99 10.87 -8.94
C GLN A 300 6.17 9.59 -8.74
N LEU A 301 6.45 8.83 -7.68
CA LEU A 301 5.72 7.60 -7.33
C LEU A 301 4.22 7.84 -7.12
N GLN A 302 3.83 8.97 -6.53
CA GLN A 302 2.43 9.35 -6.41
C GLN A 302 1.79 9.72 -7.77
N ARG A 303 2.53 10.30 -8.73
CA ARG A 303 2.05 10.45 -10.12
C ARG A 303 1.92 9.11 -10.84
N GLU A 304 2.85 8.17 -10.62
CA GLU A 304 2.79 6.80 -11.14
C GLU A 304 1.55 6.04 -10.59
N ALA A 305 1.30 6.15 -9.29
CA ALA A 305 0.11 5.59 -8.62
C ALA A 305 -1.21 6.22 -9.10
N ALA A 306 -1.24 7.55 -9.26
CA ALA A 306 -2.38 8.26 -9.84
C ALA A 306 -2.69 7.76 -11.26
N HIS A 307 -1.68 7.72 -12.14
CA HIS A 307 -1.81 7.24 -13.51
C HIS A 307 -2.35 5.80 -13.56
N LYS A 308 -1.82 4.89 -12.73
CA LYS A 308 -2.33 3.52 -12.60
C LYS A 308 -3.82 3.48 -12.22
N THR A 309 -4.24 4.28 -11.23
CA THR A 309 -5.65 4.39 -10.84
C THR A 309 -6.53 4.91 -11.98
N MET A 310 -6.18 6.04 -12.59
CA MET A 310 -7.02 6.70 -13.62
C MET A 310 -7.03 5.97 -14.98
N THR A 311 -6.04 5.12 -15.25
CA THR A 311 -6.01 4.25 -16.45
C THR A 311 -6.64 2.87 -16.22
N THR A 312 -7.10 2.56 -15.00
CA THR A 312 -7.77 1.29 -14.70
C THR A 312 -9.02 1.11 -15.57
N ARG A 313 -9.31 -0.15 -15.94
CA ARG A 313 -10.41 -0.56 -16.81
C ARG A 313 -11.13 -1.80 -16.22
N PRO A 314 -12.41 -2.04 -16.58
CA PRO A 314 -13.23 -1.27 -17.51
C PRO A 314 -13.79 0.03 -16.90
N ASN A 315 -14.00 0.04 -15.59
CA ASN A 315 -14.65 1.12 -14.86
C ASN A 315 -13.64 2.12 -14.26
N ALA A 316 -14.09 3.35 -14.03
CA ALA A 316 -13.41 4.26 -13.11
C ALA A 316 -13.55 3.76 -11.66
N ILE A 317 -12.52 4.00 -10.85
CA ILE A 317 -12.56 3.72 -9.41
C ILE A 317 -13.28 4.87 -8.72
N LEU A 318 -14.30 4.55 -7.93
CA LEU A 318 -15.15 5.50 -7.19
C LEU A 318 -15.07 5.30 -5.67
N GLU A 319 -14.65 4.12 -5.22
CA GLU A 319 -14.53 3.71 -3.83
C GLU A 319 -13.33 2.78 -3.65
N VAL A 320 -12.83 2.68 -2.40
CA VAL A 320 -11.67 1.86 -2.02
C VAL A 320 -11.93 1.16 -0.69
N PRO A 321 -11.35 -0.03 -0.42
CA PRO A 321 -10.32 -0.74 -1.20
C PRO A 321 -10.83 -1.27 -2.54
N TYR A 322 -10.05 -1.07 -3.61
CA TYR A 322 -10.36 -1.56 -4.95
C TYR A 322 -9.38 -2.64 -5.38
N LEU A 323 -9.87 -3.86 -5.61
CA LEU A 323 -9.11 -5.00 -6.10
C LEU A 323 -9.31 -5.20 -7.60
N LEU A 324 -8.21 -5.43 -8.31
CA LEU A 324 -8.19 -5.90 -9.70
C LEU A 324 -7.58 -7.31 -9.76
N ILE A 325 -8.24 -8.21 -10.49
CA ILE A 325 -7.79 -9.57 -10.74
C ILE A 325 -7.32 -9.65 -12.19
N ASN A 326 -6.03 -9.91 -12.42
CA ASN A 326 -5.38 -9.76 -13.74
C ASN A 326 -5.69 -8.40 -14.40
N ASP A 327 -5.52 -7.32 -13.62
CA ASP A 327 -5.78 -5.92 -14.01
C ASP A 327 -7.24 -5.62 -14.46
N TYR A 328 -8.23 -6.40 -13.99
CA TYR A 328 -9.66 -6.21 -14.31
C TYR A 328 -10.59 -6.51 -13.13
N THR A 329 -11.70 -5.77 -13.02
CA THR A 329 -12.88 -6.07 -12.18
C THR A 329 -14.14 -5.47 -12.84
N PRO A 330 -15.19 -6.25 -13.16
CA PRO A 330 -16.28 -5.81 -14.05
C PRO A 330 -17.32 -4.85 -13.41
N SER A 331 -17.49 -4.84 -12.09
CA SER A 331 -18.39 -3.89 -11.40
C SER A 331 -17.93 -3.57 -9.98
N VAL A 332 -18.55 -2.56 -9.36
CA VAL A 332 -18.30 -2.18 -7.96
C VAL A 332 -18.78 -3.27 -6.99
N ASP A 333 -19.90 -3.93 -7.26
CA ASP A 333 -20.40 -5.06 -6.46
C ASP A 333 -19.43 -6.25 -6.51
N ASN A 334 -18.90 -6.54 -7.71
CA ASN A 334 -17.84 -7.53 -7.90
C ASN A 334 -16.55 -7.16 -7.16
N ASN A 335 -16.20 -5.87 -7.07
CA ASN A 335 -15.09 -5.42 -6.22
C ASN A 335 -15.33 -5.75 -4.74
N ASN A 336 -16.52 -5.43 -4.21
CA ASN A 336 -16.84 -5.69 -2.82
C ASN A 336 -16.89 -7.20 -2.49
N LEU A 337 -17.39 -8.02 -3.41
CA LEU A 337 -17.27 -9.49 -3.33
C LEU A 337 -15.80 -9.95 -3.36
N ASN A 338 -14.96 -9.41 -4.25
CA ASN A 338 -13.52 -9.70 -4.30
C ASN A 338 -12.82 -9.37 -2.98
N VAL A 339 -13.09 -8.20 -2.38
CA VAL A 339 -12.50 -7.76 -1.11
C VAL A 339 -12.91 -8.71 0.03
N MET A 340 -14.19 -9.06 0.13
CA MET A 340 -14.66 -9.97 1.19
C MET A 340 -14.16 -11.41 1.02
N LEU A 341 -14.11 -11.92 -0.22
CA LEU A 341 -13.91 -13.35 -0.51
C LEU A 341 -12.51 -13.70 -1.03
N LEU A 342 -11.54 -12.77 -1.04
CA LEU A 342 -10.20 -13.00 -1.60
C LEU A 342 -9.53 -14.33 -1.16
N PRO A 343 -9.55 -14.77 0.12
CA PRO A 343 -8.98 -16.08 0.51
C PRO A 343 -9.67 -17.27 -0.17
N GLN A 344 -11.00 -17.24 -0.29
CA GLN A 344 -11.82 -18.27 -0.91
C GLN A 344 -11.61 -18.29 -2.43
N LEU A 345 -11.55 -17.12 -3.05
CA LEU A 345 -11.31 -16.93 -4.48
C LEU A 345 -9.92 -17.44 -4.88
N LEU A 346 -8.86 -17.05 -4.14
CA LEU A 346 -7.51 -17.57 -4.35
C LEU A 346 -7.45 -19.09 -4.18
N ASN A 347 -8.16 -19.65 -3.19
CA ASN A 347 -8.27 -21.10 -3.01
C ASN A 347 -8.94 -21.81 -4.21
N LYS A 348 -9.99 -21.22 -4.82
CA LYS A 348 -10.59 -21.74 -6.07
C LYS A 348 -9.64 -21.60 -7.25
N TRP A 349 -9.10 -20.40 -7.50
CA TRP A 349 -8.23 -20.12 -8.65
C TRP A 349 -6.92 -20.91 -8.61
N THR A 350 -6.22 -21.01 -7.46
CA THR A 350 -5.05 -21.89 -7.30
C THR A 350 -5.40 -23.35 -7.63
N LYS A 351 -6.55 -23.86 -7.17
CA LYS A 351 -6.98 -25.23 -7.45
C LYS A 351 -7.31 -25.46 -8.93
N MET A 352 -7.79 -24.44 -9.65
CA MET A 352 -8.00 -24.53 -11.10
C MET A 352 -6.68 -24.46 -11.87
N ILE A 353 -5.79 -23.53 -11.53
CA ILE A 353 -4.42 -23.44 -12.09
C ILE A 353 -3.69 -24.78 -11.92
N ASN A 354 -3.81 -25.41 -10.74
CA ASN A 354 -3.09 -26.65 -10.42
C ASN A 354 -3.72 -27.94 -10.95
N ARG A 355 -4.87 -27.87 -11.65
CA ARG A 355 -5.52 -29.04 -12.29
C ARG A 355 -5.24 -29.16 -13.80
N ASN A 356 -4.80 -28.07 -14.42
CA ASN A 356 -4.29 -28.02 -15.80
C ASN A 356 -2.77 -28.21 -15.84
#